data_AF-A0A2E3NGP4-F1
#
_entry.id   AF-A0A2E3NGP4-F1
#
_cell.length_a   1.000
_cell.length_b   1.000
_cell.length_c   1.000
_cell.angle_alpha   90.00
_cell.angle_beta   90.00
_cell.angle_gamma   90.00
#
_symmetry.space_group_name_H-M   'P 1'
#
loop_
_entity.id
_entity.type
_entity.pdbx_description
1 polymer ?
#
loop_
_entity_poly.entity_id
_entity_poly.type
_entity_poly.pdbx_seq_one_letter_code
_entity_poly.pdbx_strand_id
1 'polypeptide(L)'
;MRKDKDRYWDCLDQAMEASHGGRIEEALAWLDEALRVHPDGAEAHNGRGEILWDDGRIDEALIQFDRATIADGKFTAAHLNRIELLIEELGEFGTAVRLADELLSGRPKLPRPDRVLQAEVYYLKSKALFYQDDLEGALFLVRRATKAGGELGLYCAFEGQVLFELGQYNEARRVLERGVAIDPEAAHTLYHLGLVLERLEDEGEEAGSPALGLEGAAQAFARANDLEPQQFPLPIEISEEGFRRAVDEAFGNLPRSIRERIEGVSVVIEDFPTLELVRDERISPQTLGLFMGIPRTEALMTDQPLDLDRILLFKKNLEKICRDEEDLIDQIQITVRHEVGHYLGLDEDDLERLGLA
;
A
#
# COMPACT_ATOMS: atom_id res chain seq x y z
N MET A 1 -9.81 0.67 -47.27
CA MET A 1 -10.27 1.70 -46.31
C MET A 1 -11.46 1.27 -45.46
N ARG A 2 -12.65 0.95 -46.00
CA ARG A 2 -13.78 0.50 -45.15
C ARG A 2 -13.57 -0.92 -44.58
N LYS A 3 -13.18 -1.88 -45.44
CA LYS A 3 -12.87 -3.26 -45.03
C LYS A 3 -11.71 -3.38 -44.02
N ASP A 4 -10.71 -2.51 -44.13
CA ASP A 4 -9.54 -2.52 -43.24
C ASP A 4 -9.92 -1.95 -41.86
N LYS A 5 -10.77 -0.92 -41.83
CA LYS A 5 -11.31 -0.38 -40.58
C LYS A 5 -12.19 -1.41 -39.87
N ASP A 6 -13.08 -2.09 -40.61
CA ASP A 6 -13.94 -3.15 -40.05
C ASP A 6 -13.07 -4.28 -39.47
N ARG A 7 -12.00 -4.68 -40.18
CA ARG A 7 -11.05 -5.70 -39.70
C ARG A 7 -10.29 -5.31 -38.43
N TYR A 8 -9.90 -4.05 -38.25
CA TYR A 8 -9.20 -3.59 -37.05
C TYR A 8 -10.06 -3.79 -35.80
N TRP A 9 -11.32 -3.32 -35.84
CA TRP A 9 -12.24 -3.47 -34.72
C TRP A 9 -12.62 -4.93 -34.47
N ASP A 10 -12.82 -5.73 -35.52
CA ASP A 10 -13.03 -7.17 -35.38
C ASP A 10 -11.85 -7.84 -34.63
N CYS A 11 -10.60 -7.46 -34.94
CA CYS A 11 -9.44 -7.98 -34.23
C CYS A 11 -9.39 -7.56 -32.76
N LEU A 12 -9.78 -6.32 -32.43
CA LEU A 12 -9.86 -5.86 -31.04
C LEU A 12 -10.92 -6.63 -30.25
N ASP A 13 -12.09 -6.86 -30.84
CA ASP A 13 -13.17 -7.63 -30.20
C ASP A 13 -12.73 -9.08 -29.92
N GLN A 14 -12.04 -9.71 -30.88
CA GLN A 14 -11.49 -11.06 -30.70
C GLN A 14 -10.38 -11.10 -29.65
N ALA A 15 -9.52 -10.08 -29.58
CA ALA A 15 -8.51 -9.98 -28.55
C ALA A 15 -9.14 -9.89 -27.15
N MET A 16 -10.15 -9.05 -26.99
CA MET A 16 -10.88 -8.89 -25.73
C MET A 16 -11.59 -10.19 -25.32
N GLU A 17 -12.23 -10.89 -26.26
CA GLU A 17 -12.86 -12.20 -26.00
C GLU A 17 -11.85 -13.27 -25.60
N ALA A 18 -10.68 -13.31 -26.26
CA ALA A 18 -9.59 -14.22 -25.90
C ALA A 18 -9.00 -13.91 -24.52
N SER A 19 -8.79 -12.63 -24.20
CA SER A 19 -8.29 -12.17 -22.90
C SER A 19 -9.23 -12.56 -21.76
N HIS A 20 -10.53 -12.23 -21.87
CA HIS A 20 -11.53 -12.64 -20.87
C HIS A 20 -11.61 -14.17 -20.69
N GLY A 21 -11.24 -14.93 -21.72
CA GLY A 21 -11.17 -16.38 -21.67
C GLY A 21 -9.83 -16.95 -21.18
N GLY A 22 -8.90 -16.11 -20.69
CA GLY A 22 -7.57 -16.51 -20.22
C GLY A 22 -6.62 -16.98 -21.33
N ARG A 23 -6.93 -16.74 -22.61
CA ARG A 23 -6.13 -17.16 -23.75
C ARG A 23 -5.18 -16.04 -24.18
N ILE A 24 -4.21 -15.75 -23.32
CA ILE A 24 -3.28 -14.61 -23.43
C ILE A 24 -2.57 -14.57 -24.80
N GLU A 25 -1.93 -15.67 -25.22
CA GLU A 25 -1.22 -15.73 -26.50
C GLU A 25 -2.14 -15.51 -27.71
N GLU A 26 -3.37 -16.01 -27.64
CA GLU A 26 -4.36 -15.78 -28.71
C GLU A 26 -4.79 -14.31 -28.76
N ALA A 27 -5.01 -13.69 -27.59
CA ALA A 27 -5.37 -12.28 -27.49
C ALA A 27 -4.25 -11.38 -28.07
N LEU A 28 -2.99 -11.67 -27.72
CA LEU A 28 -1.83 -10.96 -28.26
C LEU A 28 -1.70 -11.15 -29.78
N ALA A 29 -1.95 -12.34 -30.31
CA ALA A 29 -1.94 -12.59 -31.75
C ALA A 29 -3.02 -11.77 -32.48
N TRP A 30 -4.22 -11.63 -31.90
CA TRP A 30 -5.26 -10.77 -32.44
C TRP A 30 -4.88 -9.29 -32.44
N LEU A 31 -4.19 -8.83 -31.40
CA LEU A 31 -3.67 -7.46 -31.33
C LEU A 31 -2.53 -7.20 -32.31
N ASP A 32 -1.64 -8.17 -32.53
CA ASP A 32 -0.61 -8.08 -33.57
C ASP A 32 -1.25 -7.96 -34.97
N GLU A 33 -2.33 -8.69 -35.21
CA GLU A 33 -3.12 -8.58 -36.45
C GLU A 33 -3.82 -7.23 -36.59
N ALA A 34 -4.35 -6.66 -35.49
CA ALA A 34 -4.91 -5.31 -35.46
C ALA A 34 -3.84 -4.26 -35.80
N LEU A 35 -2.67 -4.33 -35.16
CA LEU A 35 -1.55 -3.42 -35.36
C LEU A 35 -0.93 -3.56 -36.76
N ARG A 36 -0.98 -4.74 -37.39
CA ARG A 36 -0.59 -4.92 -38.79
C ARG A 36 -1.49 -4.14 -39.75
N VAL A 37 -2.76 -3.94 -39.40
CA VAL A 37 -3.74 -3.15 -40.19
C VAL A 37 -3.64 -1.66 -39.86
N HIS A 38 -3.47 -1.32 -38.58
CA HIS A 38 -3.34 0.04 -38.09
C HIS A 38 -2.20 0.14 -37.07
N PRO A 39 -0.95 0.40 -37.54
CA PRO A 39 0.23 0.39 -36.68
C PRO A 39 0.21 1.40 -35.53
N ASP A 40 -0.49 2.53 -35.72
CA ASP A 40 -0.64 3.58 -34.72
C ASP A 40 -1.99 3.47 -33.98
N GLY A 41 -2.48 2.24 -33.76
CA GLY A 41 -3.74 1.97 -33.07
C GLY A 41 -3.60 2.12 -31.56
N ALA A 42 -4.06 3.23 -31.00
CA ALA A 42 -3.95 3.48 -29.56
C ALA A 42 -4.73 2.45 -28.73
N GLU A 43 -5.90 2.01 -29.18
CA GLU A 43 -6.70 0.98 -28.51
C GLU A 43 -5.99 -0.38 -28.52
N ALA A 44 -5.38 -0.75 -29.65
CA ALA A 44 -4.63 -2.00 -29.77
C ALA A 44 -3.38 -2.01 -28.89
N HIS A 45 -2.64 -0.90 -28.86
CA HIS A 45 -1.51 -0.77 -27.94
C HIS A 45 -1.97 -0.81 -26.49
N ASN A 46 -3.03 -0.09 -26.11
CA ASN A 46 -3.53 -0.12 -24.74
C ASN A 46 -3.98 -1.53 -24.31
N GLY A 47 -4.78 -2.21 -25.13
CA GLY A 47 -5.23 -3.57 -24.83
C GLY A 47 -4.07 -4.56 -24.74
N ARG A 48 -3.02 -4.38 -25.56
CA ARG A 48 -1.78 -5.16 -25.44
C ARG A 48 -1.07 -4.87 -24.12
N GLY A 49 -1.05 -3.61 -23.68
CA GLY A 49 -0.51 -3.21 -22.38
C GLY A 49 -1.24 -3.85 -21.21
N GLU A 50 -2.58 -3.81 -21.21
CA GLU A 50 -3.42 -4.43 -20.17
C GLU A 50 -3.16 -5.94 -20.07
N ILE A 51 -3.19 -6.66 -21.20
CA ILE A 51 -2.93 -8.11 -21.22
C ILE A 51 -1.53 -8.46 -20.74
N LEU A 52 -0.53 -7.66 -21.12
CA LEU A 52 0.86 -7.87 -20.68
C LEU A 52 1.03 -7.58 -19.18
N TRP A 53 0.31 -6.59 -18.65
CA TRP A 53 0.31 -6.29 -17.23
C TRP A 53 -0.31 -7.45 -16.44
N ASP A 54 -1.47 -7.94 -16.86
CA ASP A 54 -2.14 -9.10 -16.23
C ASP A 54 -1.25 -10.37 -16.26
N ASP A 55 -0.40 -10.52 -17.28
CA ASP A 55 0.57 -11.61 -17.43
C ASP A 55 1.89 -11.38 -16.65
N GLY A 56 2.00 -10.27 -15.91
CA GLY A 56 3.19 -9.90 -15.12
C GLY A 56 4.37 -9.37 -15.93
N ARG A 57 4.19 -9.05 -17.21
CA ARG A 57 5.22 -8.53 -18.13
C ARG A 57 5.27 -7.00 -18.08
N ILE A 58 5.59 -6.47 -16.90
CA ILE A 58 5.46 -5.06 -16.51
C ILE A 58 6.20 -4.10 -17.46
N ASP A 59 7.47 -4.37 -17.77
CA ASP A 59 8.27 -3.51 -18.67
C ASP A 59 7.66 -3.42 -20.08
N GLU A 60 7.14 -4.54 -20.59
CA GLU A 60 6.53 -4.58 -21.91
C GLU A 60 5.17 -3.86 -21.93
N ALA A 61 4.41 -3.98 -20.84
CA ALA A 61 3.15 -3.26 -20.65
C ALA A 61 3.37 -1.74 -20.68
N LEU A 62 4.37 -1.24 -19.93
CA LEU A 62 4.72 0.19 -19.92
C LEU A 62 5.04 0.71 -21.32
N ILE A 63 5.84 -0.05 -22.09
CA ILE A 63 6.16 0.30 -23.49
C ILE A 63 4.89 0.38 -24.34
N GLN A 64 3.91 -0.50 -24.13
CA GLN A 64 2.66 -0.43 -24.89
C GLN A 64 1.80 0.77 -24.51
N PHE A 65 1.69 1.12 -23.22
CA PHE A 65 0.98 2.33 -22.82
C PHE A 65 1.67 3.59 -23.35
N ASP A 66 3.01 3.65 -23.33
CA ASP A 66 3.78 4.72 -23.97
C ASP A 66 3.42 4.84 -25.46
N ARG A 67 3.41 3.72 -26.19
CA ARG A 67 3.03 3.71 -27.61
C ARG A 67 1.60 4.19 -27.83
N ALA A 68 0.66 3.77 -26.99
CA ALA A 68 -0.73 4.21 -27.08
C ALA A 68 -0.87 5.73 -26.89
N THR A 69 -0.18 6.30 -25.90
CA THR A 69 -0.20 7.77 -25.66
C THR A 69 0.52 8.57 -26.76
N ILE A 70 1.52 7.99 -27.43
CA ILE A 70 2.17 8.60 -28.60
C ILE A 70 1.26 8.55 -29.82
N ALA A 71 0.59 7.41 -30.04
CA ALA A 71 -0.32 7.18 -31.15
C ALA A 71 -1.54 8.12 -31.09
N ASP A 72 -2.17 8.22 -29.91
CA ASP A 72 -3.19 9.23 -29.64
C ASP A 72 -3.02 9.82 -28.23
N GLY A 73 -2.45 11.04 -28.18
CA GLY A 73 -2.25 11.76 -26.93
C GLY A 73 -3.55 12.10 -26.18
N LYS A 74 -4.72 11.98 -26.83
CA LYS A 74 -6.03 12.18 -26.20
C LYS A 74 -6.71 10.88 -25.75
N PHE A 75 -6.08 9.73 -25.98
CA PHE A 75 -6.61 8.44 -25.55
C PHE A 75 -6.42 8.27 -24.04
N THR A 76 -7.46 8.62 -23.29
CA THR A 76 -7.45 8.71 -21.83
C THR A 76 -7.03 7.43 -21.12
N ALA A 77 -7.55 6.27 -21.55
CA ALA A 77 -7.30 4.99 -20.88
C ALA A 77 -5.80 4.66 -20.80
N ALA A 78 -5.05 4.87 -21.88
CA ALA A 78 -3.60 4.63 -21.87
C ALA A 78 -2.84 5.53 -20.89
N HIS A 79 -3.28 6.77 -20.68
CA HIS A 79 -2.66 7.63 -19.69
C HIS A 79 -2.94 7.18 -18.26
N LEU A 80 -4.15 6.74 -17.97
CA LEU A 80 -4.54 6.25 -16.66
C LEU A 80 -3.84 4.93 -16.33
N ASN A 81 -3.91 3.95 -17.22
CA ASN A 81 -3.24 2.65 -17.07
C ASN A 81 -1.73 2.83 -16.88
N ARG A 82 -1.13 3.76 -17.61
CA ARG A 82 0.29 4.09 -17.44
C ARG A 82 0.61 4.67 -16.08
N ILE A 83 -0.21 5.60 -15.59
CA ILE A 83 -0.02 6.20 -14.26
C ILE A 83 -0.20 5.12 -13.18
N GLU A 84 -1.20 4.26 -13.32
CA GLU A 84 -1.48 3.19 -12.37
C GLU A 84 -0.37 2.15 -12.34
N LEU A 85 0.12 1.69 -13.50
CA LEU A 85 1.29 0.79 -13.60
C LEU A 85 2.54 1.37 -12.91
N LEU A 86 2.77 2.68 -13.06
CA LEU A 86 3.90 3.36 -12.39
C LEU A 86 3.77 3.35 -10.87
N ILE A 87 2.54 3.35 -10.34
CA ILE A 87 2.26 3.33 -8.91
C ILE A 87 2.34 1.90 -8.37
N GLU A 88 1.59 0.97 -8.96
CA GLU A 88 1.41 -0.38 -8.41
C GLU A 88 2.64 -1.27 -8.59
N GLU A 89 3.31 -1.18 -9.74
CA GLU A 89 4.32 -2.18 -10.12
C GLU A 89 5.75 -1.63 -10.06
N LEU A 90 5.93 -0.34 -10.35
CA LEU A 90 7.26 0.24 -10.56
C LEU A 90 7.73 1.13 -9.40
N GLY A 91 6.83 1.54 -8.50
CA GLY A 91 7.17 2.47 -7.41
C GLY A 91 7.64 3.86 -7.90
N GLU A 92 7.35 4.21 -9.15
CA GLU A 92 7.79 5.44 -9.82
C GLU A 92 6.84 6.61 -9.52
N PHE A 93 6.59 6.84 -8.23
CA PHE A 93 5.55 7.75 -7.73
C PHE A 93 5.74 9.21 -8.19
N GLY A 94 6.98 9.69 -8.22
CA GLY A 94 7.28 11.05 -8.69
C GLY A 94 6.96 11.24 -10.17
N THR A 95 7.18 10.21 -10.98
CA THR A 95 6.80 10.20 -12.40
C THR A 95 5.28 10.18 -12.55
N ALA A 96 4.58 9.33 -11.77
CA ALA A 96 3.12 9.26 -11.75
C ALA A 96 2.47 10.63 -11.40
N VAL A 97 2.96 11.30 -10.35
CA VAL A 97 2.52 12.65 -9.93
C VAL A 97 2.66 13.67 -11.06
N ARG A 98 3.83 13.69 -11.73
CA ARG A 98 4.08 14.62 -12.84
C ARG A 98 3.11 14.39 -14.01
N LEU A 99 2.85 13.14 -14.36
CA LEU A 99 1.95 12.78 -15.45
C LEU A 99 0.49 13.14 -15.14
N ALA A 100 0.06 12.89 -13.90
CA ALA A 100 -1.24 13.33 -13.41
C ALA A 100 -1.40 14.86 -13.52
N ASP A 101 -0.38 15.64 -13.15
CA ASP A 101 -0.39 17.10 -13.29
C ASP A 101 -0.46 17.55 -14.76
N GLU A 102 0.25 16.86 -15.65
CA GLU A 102 0.17 17.12 -17.08
C GLU A 102 -1.24 16.89 -17.63
N LEU A 103 -1.91 15.79 -17.27
CA LEU A 103 -3.28 15.50 -17.67
C LEU A 103 -4.27 16.55 -17.14
N LEU A 104 -4.17 16.90 -15.86
CA LEU A 104 -5.04 17.89 -15.23
C LEU A 104 -4.85 19.29 -15.84
N SER A 105 -3.67 19.61 -16.37
CA SER A 105 -3.40 20.89 -17.01
C SER A 105 -4.15 21.09 -18.35
N GLY A 106 -4.67 20.02 -18.96
CA GLY A 106 -5.47 20.09 -20.19
C GLY A 106 -4.73 20.67 -21.40
N ARG A 107 -3.43 20.35 -21.55
CA ARG A 107 -2.61 20.80 -22.69
C ARG A 107 -3.27 20.39 -24.03
N PRO A 108 -3.07 21.13 -25.13
CA PRO A 108 -3.78 20.88 -26.40
C PRO A 108 -3.67 19.46 -26.99
N LYS A 109 -2.58 18.75 -26.70
CA LYS A 109 -2.33 17.37 -27.16
C LYS A 109 -2.82 16.29 -26.20
N LEU A 110 -3.30 16.67 -25.02
CA LEU A 110 -3.82 15.78 -23.98
C LEU A 110 -5.35 15.81 -23.97
N PRO A 111 -6.00 14.81 -23.36
CA PRO A 111 -7.45 14.88 -23.15
C PRO A 111 -7.80 16.13 -22.35
N ARG A 112 -8.95 16.74 -22.67
CA ARG A 112 -9.49 17.82 -21.84
C ARG A 112 -10.17 17.18 -20.64
N PRO A 113 -9.72 17.43 -19.41
CA PRO A 113 -10.22 16.71 -18.24
C PRO A 113 -11.63 17.17 -17.88
N ASP A 114 -12.60 16.30 -18.14
CA ASP A 114 -13.96 16.42 -17.62
C ASP A 114 -14.02 15.98 -16.15
N ARG A 115 -15.21 15.95 -15.54
CA ARG A 115 -15.34 15.60 -14.11
C ARG A 115 -14.94 14.15 -13.81
N VAL A 116 -15.20 13.23 -14.73
CA VAL A 116 -14.90 11.81 -14.54
C VAL A 116 -13.40 11.61 -14.58
N LEU A 117 -12.75 12.12 -15.64
CA LEU A 117 -11.29 12.04 -15.75
C LEU A 117 -10.58 12.80 -14.62
N GLN A 118 -11.10 13.95 -14.18
CA GLN A 118 -10.55 14.64 -13.02
C GLN A 118 -10.58 13.76 -11.76
N ALA A 119 -11.67 13.03 -11.53
CA ALA A 119 -11.81 12.19 -10.36
C ALA A 119 -10.77 11.05 -10.36
N GLU A 120 -10.65 10.35 -11.48
CA GLU A 120 -9.69 9.25 -11.66
C GLU A 120 -8.24 9.75 -11.50
N VAL A 121 -7.88 10.87 -12.13
CA VAL A 121 -6.53 11.43 -12.02
C VAL A 121 -6.23 11.95 -10.61
N TYR A 122 -7.21 12.56 -9.92
CA TYR A 122 -7.01 12.94 -8.52
C TYR A 122 -6.82 11.72 -7.63
N TYR A 123 -7.56 10.64 -7.86
CA TYR A 123 -7.42 9.39 -7.11
C TYR A 123 -6.04 8.75 -7.33
N LEU A 124 -5.60 8.57 -8.58
CA LEU A 124 -4.27 8.02 -8.87
C LEU A 124 -3.15 8.90 -8.32
N LYS A 125 -3.27 10.23 -8.45
CA LYS A 125 -2.29 11.16 -7.86
C LYS A 125 -2.29 11.08 -6.33
N SER A 126 -3.44 10.88 -5.71
CA SER A 126 -3.58 10.68 -4.27
C SER A 126 -2.84 9.41 -3.82
N LYS A 127 -2.99 8.29 -4.53
CA LYS A 127 -2.22 7.05 -4.30
C LYS A 127 -0.71 7.27 -4.42
N ALA A 128 -0.27 7.96 -5.47
CA ALA A 128 1.15 8.25 -5.64
C ALA A 128 1.72 9.10 -4.49
N LEU A 129 0.99 10.10 -4.00
CA LEU A 129 1.41 10.91 -2.84
C LEU A 129 1.43 10.11 -1.53
N PHE A 130 0.47 9.19 -1.35
CA PHE A 130 0.43 8.29 -0.20
C PHE A 130 1.72 7.47 -0.09
N TYR A 131 2.16 6.85 -1.18
CA TYR A 131 3.42 6.10 -1.19
C TYR A 131 4.69 6.97 -1.10
N GLN A 132 4.56 8.29 -1.31
CA GLN A 132 5.63 9.26 -1.04
C GLN A 132 5.60 9.81 0.39
N ASP A 133 4.72 9.27 1.25
CA ASP A 133 4.50 9.74 2.62
C ASP A 133 3.98 11.20 2.71
N ASP A 134 3.42 11.74 1.62
CA ASP A 134 2.66 13.00 1.62
C ASP A 134 1.18 12.70 1.91
N LEU A 135 0.91 12.31 3.16
CA LEU A 135 -0.42 11.88 3.60
C LEU A 135 -1.45 13.01 3.56
N GLU A 136 -1.08 14.25 3.89
CA GLU A 136 -1.99 15.40 3.78
C GLU A 136 -2.31 15.74 2.33
N GLY A 137 -1.33 15.66 1.43
CA GLY A 137 -1.52 15.79 -0.01
C GLY A 137 -2.42 14.70 -0.57
N ALA A 138 -2.21 13.45 -0.15
CA ALA A 138 -3.07 12.32 -0.49
C ALA A 138 -4.51 12.58 -0.03
N LEU A 139 -4.72 12.92 1.23
CA LEU A 139 -6.04 13.19 1.81
C LEU A 139 -6.78 14.32 1.06
N PHE A 140 -6.05 15.39 0.73
CA PHE A 140 -6.60 16.48 -0.06
C PHE A 140 -7.10 16.01 -1.43
N LEU A 141 -6.31 15.19 -2.13
CA LEU A 141 -6.63 14.75 -3.48
C LEU A 141 -7.75 13.70 -3.54
N VAL A 142 -7.81 12.73 -2.62
CA VAL A 142 -8.93 11.76 -2.59
C VAL A 142 -10.26 12.48 -2.34
N ARG A 143 -10.28 13.51 -1.49
CA ARG A 143 -11.47 14.38 -1.30
C ARG A 143 -11.83 15.16 -2.56
N ARG A 144 -10.84 15.57 -3.36
CA ARG A 144 -11.11 16.19 -4.68
C ARG A 144 -11.64 15.18 -5.68
N ALA A 145 -11.18 13.93 -5.64
CA ALA A 145 -11.73 12.85 -6.45
C ALA A 145 -13.22 12.64 -6.14
N THR A 146 -13.57 12.50 -4.85
CA THR A 146 -14.95 12.40 -4.37
C THR A 146 -15.81 13.58 -4.82
N LYS A 147 -15.28 14.81 -4.74
CA LYS A 147 -16.01 16.01 -5.19
C LYS A 147 -16.25 16.05 -6.70
N ALA A 148 -15.34 15.49 -7.49
CA ALA A 148 -15.43 15.50 -8.95
C ALA A 148 -16.29 14.36 -9.49
N GLY A 149 -16.05 13.14 -9.02
CA GLY A 149 -16.66 11.89 -9.51
C GLY A 149 -17.88 11.43 -8.72
N GLY A 150 -18.16 12.03 -7.57
CA GLY A 150 -19.16 11.54 -6.62
C GLY A 150 -18.55 10.60 -5.58
N GLU A 151 -19.36 10.24 -4.59
CA GLU A 151 -18.95 9.32 -3.52
C GLU A 151 -19.00 7.88 -4.04
N LEU A 152 -17.84 7.21 -4.02
CA LEU A 152 -17.65 5.81 -4.43
C LEU A 152 -17.04 5.04 -3.25
N GLY A 153 -17.36 3.74 -3.14
CA GLY A 153 -16.82 2.88 -2.08
C GLY A 153 -15.29 2.88 -2.04
N LEU A 154 -14.64 2.83 -3.21
CA LEU A 154 -13.19 2.90 -3.34
C LEU A 154 -12.58 4.20 -2.78
N TYR A 155 -13.23 5.35 -2.99
CA TYR A 155 -12.74 6.63 -2.44
C TYR A 155 -12.89 6.68 -0.92
N CYS A 156 -13.98 6.12 -0.38
CA CYS A 156 -14.15 5.99 1.07
C CYS A 156 -13.10 5.06 1.67
N ALA A 157 -12.82 3.92 1.02
CA ALA A 157 -11.80 2.98 1.46
C ALA A 157 -10.42 3.65 1.54
N PHE A 158 -10.02 4.33 0.47
CA PHE A 158 -8.72 4.98 0.40
C PHE A 158 -8.62 6.21 1.31
N GLU A 159 -9.66 7.06 1.40
CA GLU A 159 -9.69 8.16 2.37
C GLU A 159 -9.59 7.64 3.81
N GLY A 160 -10.28 6.54 4.13
CA GLY A 160 -10.19 5.88 5.43
C GLY A 160 -8.77 5.39 5.76
N GLN A 161 -8.09 4.77 4.79
CA GLN A 161 -6.70 4.34 4.93
C GLN A 161 -5.75 5.52 5.17
N VAL A 162 -5.87 6.61 4.40
CA VAL A 162 -5.02 7.80 4.60
C VAL A 162 -5.26 8.42 5.98
N LEU A 163 -6.53 8.51 6.41
CA LEU A 163 -6.88 9.01 7.74
C LEU A 163 -6.37 8.11 8.86
N PHE A 164 -6.33 6.81 8.64
CA PHE A 164 -5.74 5.85 9.57
C PHE A 164 -4.23 6.10 9.74
N GLU A 165 -3.48 6.22 8.63
CA GLU A 165 -2.04 6.53 8.69
C GLU A 165 -1.76 7.89 9.36
N LEU A 166 -2.65 8.87 9.22
CA LEU A 166 -2.57 10.16 9.91
C LEU A 166 -2.93 10.12 11.41
N GLY A 167 -3.32 8.96 11.95
CA GLY A 167 -3.82 8.84 13.33
C GLY A 167 -5.18 9.53 13.55
N GLN A 168 -5.98 9.74 12.50
CA GLN A 168 -7.30 10.41 12.56
C GLN A 168 -8.44 9.38 12.63
N TYR A 169 -8.35 8.45 13.60
CA TYR A 169 -9.17 7.24 13.68
C TYR A 169 -10.68 7.49 13.74
N ASN A 170 -11.14 8.52 14.46
CA ASN A 170 -12.56 8.87 14.53
C ASN A 170 -13.15 9.28 13.18
N GLU A 171 -12.38 10.01 12.38
CA GLU A 171 -12.81 10.41 11.04
C GLU A 171 -12.71 9.23 10.07
N ALA A 172 -11.62 8.46 10.15
CA ALA A 172 -11.43 7.24 9.37
C ALA A 172 -12.61 6.29 9.54
N ARG A 173 -13.04 6.03 10.78
CA ARG A 173 -14.20 5.19 11.08
C ARG A 173 -15.45 5.64 10.34
N ARG A 174 -15.79 6.94 10.43
CA ARG A 174 -17.00 7.48 9.80
C ARG A 174 -16.95 7.31 8.29
N VAL A 175 -15.81 7.57 7.67
CA VAL A 175 -15.63 7.44 6.22
C VAL A 175 -15.74 5.96 5.80
N LEU A 176 -15.12 5.05 6.53
CA LEU A 176 -15.15 3.62 6.24
C LEU A 176 -16.54 3.02 6.47
N GLU A 177 -17.26 3.41 7.52
CA GLU A 177 -18.66 3.02 7.73
C GLU A 177 -19.56 3.48 6.56
N ARG A 178 -19.32 4.68 6.00
CA ARG A 178 -19.99 5.10 4.75
C ARG A 178 -19.58 4.23 3.56
N GLY A 179 -18.29 3.89 3.45
CA GLY A 179 -17.78 2.98 2.41
C GLY A 179 -18.49 1.63 2.44
N VAL A 180 -18.61 1.00 3.62
CA VAL A 180 -19.33 -0.27 3.83
C VAL A 180 -20.83 -0.12 3.52
N ALA A 181 -21.43 1.04 3.76
CA ALA A 181 -22.82 1.29 3.39
C ALA A 181 -23.04 1.41 1.88
N ILE A 182 -22.04 1.87 1.13
CA ILE A 182 -22.06 1.94 -0.34
C ILE A 182 -21.82 0.56 -0.95
N ASP A 183 -20.80 -0.14 -0.46
CA ASP A 183 -20.43 -1.48 -0.88
C ASP A 183 -20.15 -2.38 0.33
N PRO A 184 -21.13 -3.19 0.75
CA PRO A 184 -20.97 -4.10 1.88
C PRO A 184 -20.01 -5.27 1.62
N GLU A 185 -19.64 -5.53 0.37
CA GLU A 185 -18.76 -6.63 -0.04
C GLU A 185 -17.34 -6.15 -0.40
N ALA A 186 -17.02 -4.88 -0.14
CA ALA A 186 -15.67 -4.35 -0.31
C ALA A 186 -14.75 -4.82 0.83
N ALA A 187 -14.06 -5.95 0.63
CA ALA A 187 -13.16 -6.58 1.60
C ALA A 187 -12.09 -5.62 2.16
N HIS A 188 -11.44 -4.84 1.28
CA HIS A 188 -10.47 -3.82 1.68
C HIS A 188 -11.05 -2.77 2.64
N THR A 189 -12.27 -2.28 2.37
CA THR A 189 -12.95 -1.30 3.25
C THR A 189 -13.24 -1.89 4.63
N LEU A 190 -13.69 -3.15 4.66
CA LEU A 190 -13.95 -3.89 5.91
C LEU A 190 -12.66 -4.10 6.70
N TYR A 191 -11.57 -4.48 6.03
CA TYR A 191 -10.27 -4.66 6.67
C TYR A 191 -9.78 -3.37 7.35
N HIS A 192 -9.78 -2.24 6.62
CA HIS A 192 -9.39 -0.95 7.19
C HIS A 192 -10.33 -0.48 8.31
N LEU A 193 -11.63 -0.81 8.22
CA LEU A 193 -12.56 -0.54 9.32
C LEU A 193 -12.17 -1.34 10.57
N GLY A 194 -11.77 -2.60 10.41
CA GLY A 194 -11.24 -3.42 11.50
C GLY A 194 -10.00 -2.81 12.15
N LEU A 195 -9.02 -2.36 11.35
CA LEU A 195 -7.82 -1.70 11.84
C LEU A 195 -8.15 -0.46 12.68
N VAL A 196 -9.04 0.38 12.17
CA VAL A 196 -9.48 1.61 12.86
C VAL A 196 -10.22 1.31 14.16
N LEU A 197 -11.10 0.31 14.16
CA LEU A 197 -11.88 -0.07 15.34
C LEU A 197 -10.98 -0.59 16.47
N GLU A 198 -9.94 -1.36 16.15
CA GLU A 198 -8.95 -1.75 17.15
C GLU A 198 -8.21 -0.54 17.72
N ARG A 199 -7.79 0.42 16.88
CA ARG A 199 -7.07 1.62 17.37
C ARG A 199 -7.93 2.50 18.25
N LEU A 200 -9.22 2.61 17.94
CA LEU A 200 -10.15 3.36 18.79
C LEU A 200 -10.37 2.69 20.16
N GLU A 201 -10.34 1.36 20.24
CA GLU A 201 -10.43 0.65 21.52
C GLU A 201 -9.18 0.89 22.37
N ASP A 202 -8.00 0.78 21.75
CA ASP A 202 -6.69 0.90 22.39
C ASP A 202 -6.40 2.31 22.93
N GLU A 203 -6.78 3.36 22.20
CA GLU A 203 -6.60 4.76 22.62
C GLU A 203 -7.55 5.22 23.75
N GLY A 204 -8.53 4.39 24.15
CA GLY A 204 -9.33 4.63 25.34
C GLY A 204 -10.19 5.91 25.34
N GLU A 205 -10.57 6.46 24.17
CA GLU A 205 -11.42 7.66 24.13
C GLU A 205 -12.83 7.40 24.71
N GLU A 206 -13.16 8.18 25.74
CA GLU A 206 -14.42 8.18 26.49
C GLU A 206 -15.66 8.48 25.63
N ALA A 207 -16.72 7.67 25.82
CA ALA A 207 -18.06 8.10 26.25
C ALA A 207 -19.23 7.32 25.57
N GLY A 208 -19.61 6.19 26.18
CA GLY A 208 -21.03 5.81 26.22
C GLY A 208 -21.56 4.89 25.13
N SER A 209 -20.72 4.20 24.35
CA SER A 209 -21.16 3.01 23.60
C SER A 209 -20.47 1.77 24.15
N PRO A 210 -21.17 0.62 24.26
CA PRO A 210 -20.60 -0.61 24.81
C PRO A 210 -19.45 -1.11 23.91
N ALA A 211 -18.73 -2.15 24.37
CA ALA A 211 -17.59 -2.89 23.80
C ALA A 211 -17.76 -3.42 22.34
N LEU A 212 -18.34 -2.59 21.47
CA LEU A 212 -18.57 -2.78 20.05
C LEU A 212 -17.29 -2.60 19.24
N GLY A 213 -16.22 -2.05 19.83
CA GLY A 213 -14.93 -1.82 19.17
C GLY A 213 -14.24 -3.13 18.80
N LEU A 214 -13.94 -3.97 19.80
CA LEU A 214 -13.28 -5.27 19.57
C LEU A 214 -14.18 -6.29 18.86
N GLU A 215 -15.45 -6.42 19.27
CA GLU A 215 -16.40 -7.31 18.58
C GLU A 215 -16.62 -6.84 17.13
N GLY A 216 -16.72 -5.53 16.91
CA GLY A 216 -16.87 -4.93 15.59
C GLY A 216 -15.62 -5.10 14.73
N ALA A 217 -14.42 -4.95 15.30
CA ALA A 217 -13.16 -5.17 14.61
C ALA A 217 -13.01 -6.64 14.18
N ALA A 218 -13.22 -7.57 15.10
CA ALA A 218 -13.18 -9.00 14.81
C ALA A 218 -14.21 -9.39 13.73
N GLN A 219 -15.42 -8.82 13.78
CA GLN A 219 -16.43 -9.04 12.76
C GLN A 219 -16.00 -8.45 11.40
N ALA A 220 -15.39 -7.27 11.38
CA ALA A 220 -14.93 -6.64 10.15
C ALA A 220 -13.81 -7.45 9.49
N PHE A 221 -12.81 -7.92 10.26
CA PHE A 221 -11.76 -8.81 9.76
C PHE A 221 -12.30 -10.15 9.28
N ALA A 222 -13.22 -10.79 10.03
CA ALA A 222 -13.85 -12.04 9.60
C ALA A 222 -14.58 -11.88 8.27
N ARG A 223 -15.32 -10.78 8.08
CA ARG A 223 -16.01 -10.51 6.81
C ARG A 223 -15.03 -10.21 5.67
N ALA A 224 -13.96 -9.47 5.92
CA ALA A 224 -12.91 -9.25 4.91
C ALA A 224 -12.25 -10.57 4.49
N ASN A 225 -11.95 -11.44 5.46
CA ASN A 225 -11.41 -12.78 5.23
C ASN A 225 -12.39 -13.69 4.47
N ASP A 226 -13.68 -13.67 4.81
CA ASP A 226 -14.70 -14.47 4.11
C ASP A 226 -14.80 -14.12 2.62
N LEU A 227 -14.57 -12.85 2.27
CA LEU A 227 -14.59 -12.34 0.90
C LEU A 227 -13.28 -12.65 0.15
N GLU A 228 -12.13 -12.35 0.78
CA GLU A 228 -10.80 -12.45 0.16
C GLU A 228 -9.78 -13.05 1.14
N PRO A 229 -9.84 -14.37 1.40
CA PRO A 229 -9.08 -15.00 2.49
C PRO A 229 -7.57 -15.02 2.28
N GLN A 230 -7.12 -14.97 1.02
CA GLN A 230 -5.69 -14.91 0.68
C GLN A 230 -5.11 -13.51 0.90
N GLN A 231 -5.92 -12.46 0.70
CA GLN A 231 -5.48 -11.07 0.83
C GLN A 231 -5.62 -10.56 2.27
N PHE A 232 -6.67 -10.98 2.98
CA PHE A 232 -6.93 -10.57 4.36
C PHE A 232 -7.00 -11.79 5.28
N PRO A 233 -5.87 -12.47 5.56
CA PRO A 233 -5.83 -13.56 6.52
C PRO A 233 -6.20 -13.06 7.93
N LEU A 234 -6.78 -13.94 8.74
CA LEU A 234 -7.02 -13.63 10.14
C LEU A 234 -5.69 -13.62 10.92
N PRO A 235 -5.51 -12.68 11.87
CA PRO A 235 -4.29 -12.61 12.67
C PRO A 235 -4.09 -13.88 13.48
N ILE A 236 -2.83 -14.25 13.70
CA ILE A 236 -2.52 -15.35 14.60
C ILE A 236 -2.61 -14.89 16.06
N GLU A 237 -2.92 -15.81 16.97
CA GLU A 237 -2.92 -15.54 18.40
C GLU A 237 -1.76 -16.27 19.08
N ILE A 238 -0.85 -15.51 19.71
CA ILE A 238 0.18 -16.05 20.59
C ILE A 238 0.01 -15.50 22.01
N SER A 239 0.24 -16.37 22.99
CA SER A 239 0.26 -15.97 24.40
C SER A 239 1.36 -14.95 24.67
N GLU A 240 1.16 -14.05 25.64
CA GLU A 240 2.19 -13.08 26.05
C GLU A 240 3.51 -13.76 26.43
N GLU A 241 3.45 -14.91 27.11
CA GLU A 241 4.64 -15.70 27.47
C GLU A 241 5.31 -16.33 26.25
N GLY A 242 4.53 -16.76 25.25
CA GLY A 242 5.05 -17.26 23.97
C GLY A 242 5.77 -16.16 23.21
N PHE A 243 5.13 -15.00 23.04
CA PHE A 243 5.70 -13.85 22.35
C PHE A 243 6.97 -13.35 23.04
N ARG A 244 6.95 -13.20 24.37
CA ARG A 244 8.14 -12.78 25.14
C ARG A 244 9.30 -13.76 24.98
N ARG A 245 9.03 -15.08 24.99
CA ARG A 245 10.06 -16.10 24.72
C ARG A 245 10.63 -15.98 23.30
N ALA A 246 9.79 -15.75 22.30
CA ALA A 246 10.24 -15.56 20.92
C ALA A 246 11.13 -14.31 20.79
N VAL A 247 10.78 -13.21 21.46
CA VAL A 247 11.61 -12.00 21.53
C VAL A 247 12.95 -12.28 22.23
N ASP A 248 12.93 -12.93 23.40
CA ASP A 248 14.15 -13.29 24.13
C ASP A 248 15.09 -14.19 23.30
N GLU A 249 14.52 -15.14 22.55
CA GLU A 249 15.24 -16.00 21.63
C GLU A 249 15.82 -15.21 20.45
N ALA A 250 15.04 -14.30 19.86
CA ALA A 250 15.50 -13.44 18.76
C ALA A 250 16.71 -12.59 19.15
N PHE A 251 16.70 -12.01 20.37
CA PHE A 251 17.86 -11.31 20.92
C PHE A 251 19.02 -12.27 21.24
N GLY A 252 18.73 -13.46 21.75
CA GLY A 252 19.71 -14.50 22.05
C GLY A 252 20.48 -15.01 20.83
N ASN A 253 19.80 -15.04 19.67
CA ASN A 253 20.32 -15.45 18.37
C ASN A 253 21.20 -14.40 17.69
N LEU A 254 21.23 -13.16 18.21
CA LEU A 254 22.13 -12.13 17.69
C LEU A 254 23.61 -12.50 17.91
N PRO A 255 24.51 -12.10 16.99
CA PRO A 255 25.94 -12.31 17.16
C PRO A 255 26.43 -11.76 18.50
N ARG A 256 27.35 -12.48 19.16
CA ARG A 256 27.86 -12.09 20.49
C ARG A 256 28.36 -10.64 20.54
N SER A 257 29.04 -10.19 19.49
CA SER A 257 29.56 -8.82 19.36
C SER A 257 28.46 -7.75 19.31
N ILE A 258 27.26 -8.11 18.86
CA ILE A 258 26.09 -7.23 18.83
C ILE A 258 25.39 -7.25 20.18
N ARG A 259 25.21 -8.44 20.78
CA ARG A 259 24.63 -8.58 22.12
C ARG A 259 25.38 -7.77 23.18
N GLU A 260 26.71 -7.76 23.13
CA GLU A 260 27.55 -6.95 24.02
C GLU A 260 27.38 -5.43 23.80
N ARG A 261 26.93 -4.98 22.62
CA ARG A 261 26.72 -3.54 22.30
C ARG A 261 25.34 -3.03 22.69
N ILE A 262 24.35 -3.90 22.68
CA ILE A 262 22.96 -3.58 23.08
C ILE A 262 22.69 -3.93 24.55
N GLU A 263 23.72 -4.37 25.28
CA GLU A 263 23.61 -4.64 26.72
C GLU A 263 23.16 -3.36 27.45
N GLY A 264 21.96 -3.40 28.05
CA GLY A 264 21.34 -2.27 28.74
C GLY A 264 20.24 -1.54 27.96
N VAL A 265 20.02 -1.86 26.68
CA VAL A 265 18.88 -1.32 25.92
C VAL A 265 17.58 -1.95 26.42
N SER A 266 16.59 -1.12 26.77
CA SER A 266 15.30 -1.60 27.25
C SER A 266 14.45 -2.09 26.08
N VAL A 267 14.00 -3.34 26.14
CA VAL A 267 13.04 -3.90 25.17
C VAL A 267 11.64 -3.79 25.78
N VAL A 268 10.75 -3.11 25.06
CA VAL A 268 9.37 -2.87 25.47
C VAL A 268 8.45 -3.50 24.42
N ILE A 269 7.49 -4.28 24.88
CA ILE A 269 6.48 -4.91 24.03
C ILE A 269 5.17 -4.20 24.31
N GLU A 270 4.63 -3.56 23.29
CA GLU A 270 3.31 -2.93 23.30
C GLU A 270 2.44 -3.63 22.26
N ASP A 271 1.12 -3.48 22.35
CA ASP A 271 0.24 -4.02 21.31
C ASP A 271 0.38 -3.19 20.01
N PHE A 272 0.42 -1.86 20.12
CA PHE A 272 0.45 -0.92 19.00
C PHE A 272 1.30 0.32 19.28
N PRO A 273 1.70 1.08 18.24
CA PRO A 273 2.29 2.40 18.44
C PRO A 273 1.27 3.37 19.00
N THR A 274 1.65 4.11 20.04
CA THR A 274 0.79 5.16 20.63
C THR A 274 0.48 6.25 19.62
N LEU A 275 -0.66 6.92 19.74
CA LEU A 275 -1.02 8.05 18.88
C LEU A 275 -0.01 9.21 18.89
N GLU A 276 0.69 9.44 20.00
CA GLU A 276 1.78 10.43 20.07
C GLU A 276 2.89 10.08 19.08
N LEU A 277 3.36 8.83 19.07
CA LEU A 277 4.35 8.36 18.09
C LEU A 277 3.84 8.48 16.65
N VAL A 278 2.60 8.07 16.39
CA VAL A 278 2.01 8.16 15.04
C VAL A 278 1.96 9.61 14.54
N ARG A 279 1.58 10.57 15.39
CA ARG A 279 1.38 11.96 14.96
C ARG A 279 2.65 12.80 15.00
N ASP A 280 3.44 12.66 16.05
CA ASP A 280 4.58 13.53 16.31
C ASP A 280 5.83 13.00 15.61
N GLU A 281 6.05 11.68 15.65
CA GLU A 281 7.18 11.01 14.98
C GLU A 281 6.84 10.53 13.57
N ARG A 282 5.58 10.70 13.14
CA ARG A 282 5.08 10.36 11.78
C ARG A 282 5.35 8.90 11.39
N ILE A 283 5.27 7.99 12.34
CA ILE A 283 5.38 6.56 12.05
C ILE A 283 4.01 6.00 11.65
N SER A 284 4.01 4.96 10.81
CA SER A 284 2.77 4.25 10.49
C SER A 284 2.18 3.60 11.74
N PRO A 285 0.85 3.62 11.96
CA PRO A 285 0.19 2.83 13.00
C PRO A 285 0.42 1.31 12.84
N GLN A 286 0.88 0.87 11.66
CA GLN A 286 1.15 -0.54 11.33
C GLN A 286 2.63 -0.93 11.53
N THR A 287 3.46 0.00 12.03
CA THR A 287 4.87 -0.24 12.33
C THR A 287 5.03 -1.49 13.21
N LEU A 288 6.03 -2.34 12.91
CA LEU A 288 6.26 -3.62 13.60
C LEU A 288 7.20 -3.49 14.80
N GLY A 289 8.18 -2.61 14.68
CA GLY A 289 9.14 -2.27 15.73
C GLY A 289 9.66 -0.86 15.52
N LEU A 290 10.19 -0.28 16.59
CA LEU A 290 10.77 1.07 16.56
C LEU A 290 11.91 1.19 17.56
N PHE A 291 13.08 1.57 17.08
CA PHE A 291 14.14 2.10 17.93
C PHE A 291 13.87 3.57 18.32
N MET A 292 13.84 3.85 19.63
CA MET A 292 13.78 5.20 20.18
C MET A 292 15.04 5.53 20.96
N GLY A 293 15.80 6.52 20.52
CA GLY A 293 17.04 6.97 21.15
C GLY A 293 17.95 7.69 20.17
N ILE A 294 19.17 8.04 20.59
CA ILE A 294 20.19 8.58 19.66
C ILE A 294 21.05 7.42 19.15
N PRO A 295 21.21 7.23 17.82
CA PRO A 295 22.07 6.21 17.27
C PRO A 295 23.50 6.29 17.82
N ARG A 296 24.15 5.14 18.05
CA ARG A 296 25.48 5.09 18.70
C ARG A 296 26.59 5.84 17.96
N THR A 297 26.46 6.03 16.65
CA THR A 297 27.38 6.83 15.83
C THR A 297 27.37 8.31 16.22
N GLU A 298 26.23 8.83 16.67
CA GLU A 298 26.02 10.23 17.05
C GLU A 298 26.19 10.47 18.55
N ALA A 299 25.89 9.47 19.39
CA ALA A 299 26.03 9.54 20.84
C ALA A 299 27.49 9.82 21.30
N LEU A 300 28.50 9.41 20.52
CA LEU A 300 29.90 9.73 20.79
C LEU A 300 30.23 11.24 20.69
N MET A 301 29.33 12.05 20.14
CA MET A 301 29.51 13.49 19.91
C MET A 301 28.67 14.38 20.84
N THR A 302 27.79 13.82 21.67
CA THR A 302 26.84 14.59 22.51
C THR A 302 26.81 14.12 23.97
N ASP A 303 26.63 15.06 24.91
CA ASP A 303 26.59 14.84 26.37
C ASP A 303 25.21 14.32 26.89
N GLN A 304 24.43 13.61 26.07
CA GLN A 304 23.11 13.10 26.48
C GLN A 304 23.20 11.87 27.42
N PRO A 305 22.30 11.74 28.41
CA PRO A 305 22.25 10.56 29.27
C PRO A 305 21.89 9.29 28.48
N LEU A 306 22.73 8.25 28.59
CA LEU A 306 22.64 6.93 27.93
C LEU A 306 21.41 6.07 28.34
N ASP A 307 20.46 6.60 29.09
CA ASP A 307 19.43 5.84 29.83
C ASP A 307 18.04 5.91 29.18
N LEU A 308 17.97 6.33 27.91
CA LEU A 308 16.71 6.55 27.18
C LEU A 308 16.54 5.66 25.94
N ASP A 309 17.54 4.85 25.57
CA ASP A 309 17.48 3.97 24.41
C ASP A 309 16.49 2.83 24.65
N ARG A 310 15.49 2.69 23.77
CA ARG A 310 14.47 1.65 23.82
C ARG A 310 14.26 1.02 22.45
N ILE A 311 13.99 -0.28 22.45
CA ILE A 311 13.45 -0.99 21.29
C ILE A 311 12.00 -1.34 21.63
N LEU A 312 11.07 -0.79 20.85
CA LEU A 312 9.66 -1.12 20.90
C LEU A 312 9.36 -2.22 19.89
N LEU A 313 8.59 -3.22 20.28
CA LEU A 313 8.00 -4.21 19.37
C LEU A 313 6.49 -4.17 19.53
N PHE A 314 5.77 -4.13 18.41
CA PHE A 314 4.32 -3.98 18.36
C PHE A 314 3.64 -5.33 18.09
N LYS A 315 3.27 -6.02 19.17
CA LYS A 315 2.80 -7.42 19.16
C LYS A 315 1.64 -7.65 18.19
N LYS A 316 0.61 -6.81 18.26
CA LYS A 316 -0.61 -7.01 17.45
C LYS A 316 -0.37 -6.71 15.97
N ASN A 317 0.56 -5.81 15.64
CA ASN A 317 0.96 -5.59 14.25
C ASN A 317 1.74 -6.78 13.69
N LEU A 318 2.65 -7.35 14.49
CA LEU A 318 3.37 -8.59 14.13
C LEU A 318 2.41 -9.78 13.94
N GLU A 319 1.44 -9.96 14.84
CA GLU A 319 0.42 -11.02 14.73
C GLU A 319 -0.41 -10.95 13.44
N LYS A 320 -0.63 -9.75 12.89
CA LYS A 320 -1.46 -9.52 11.69
C LYS A 320 -0.78 -9.86 10.38
N ILE A 321 0.54 -9.70 10.30
CA ILE A 321 1.28 -9.89 9.05
C ILE A 321 1.76 -11.33 8.86
N CYS A 322 1.68 -12.15 9.91
CA CYS A 322 2.20 -13.51 9.92
C CYS A 322 1.08 -14.54 9.70
N ARG A 323 1.42 -15.67 9.08
CA ARG A 323 0.48 -16.74 8.71
C ARG A 323 0.31 -17.79 9.80
N ASP A 324 1.38 -18.07 10.54
CA ASP A 324 1.43 -19.04 11.63
C ASP A 324 2.50 -18.66 12.66
N GLU A 325 2.62 -19.44 13.74
CA GLU A 325 3.53 -19.17 14.84
C GLU A 325 5.02 -19.25 14.42
N GLU A 326 5.36 -20.09 13.44
CA GLU A 326 6.73 -20.21 12.92
C GLU A 326 7.11 -18.94 12.14
N ASP A 327 6.22 -18.50 11.24
CA ASP A 327 6.34 -17.25 10.48
C ASP A 327 6.45 -16.03 11.43
N LEU A 328 5.69 -16.01 12.53
CA LEU A 328 5.81 -14.94 13.53
C LEU A 328 7.16 -14.93 14.24
N ILE A 329 7.70 -16.09 14.62
CA ILE A 329 9.01 -16.15 15.28
C ILE A 329 10.10 -15.64 14.34
N ASP A 330 10.04 -16.04 13.06
CA ASP A 330 10.96 -15.56 12.02
C ASP A 330 10.81 -14.03 11.82
N GLN A 331 9.59 -13.52 11.76
CA GLN A 331 9.33 -12.09 11.60
C GLN A 331 9.76 -11.26 12.81
N ILE A 332 9.63 -11.78 14.03
CA ILE A 332 10.19 -11.16 15.24
C ILE A 332 11.72 -11.08 15.13
N GLN A 333 12.37 -12.16 14.67
CA GLN A 333 13.82 -12.18 14.48
C GLN A 333 14.28 -11.14 13.46
N ILE A 334 13.55 -11.00 12.35
CA ILE A 334 13.79 -10.00 11.30
C ILE A 334 13.64 -8.58 11.88
N THR A 335 12.51 -8.31 12.53
CA THR A 335 12.23 -6.99 13.14
C THR A 335 13.31 -6.60 14.16
N VAL A 336 13.69 -7.51 15.06
CA VAL A 336 14.74 -7.25 16.06
C VAL A 336 16.08 -6.92 15.40
N ARG A 337 16.46 -7.63 14.33
CA ARG A 337 17.72 -7.35 13.61
C ARG A 337 17.71 -5.98 12.96
N HIS A 338 16.59 -5.58 12.35
CA HIS A 338 16.42 -4.26 11.76
C HIS A 338 16.52 -3.14 12.80
N GLU A 339 15.79 -3.24 13.92
CA GLU A 339 15.82 -2.19 14.95
C GLU A 339 17.19 -2.07 15.63
N VAL A 340 17.87 -3.20 15.88
CA VAL A 340 19.25 -3.21 16.39
C VAL A 340 20.22 -2.64 15.35
N GLY A 341 19.97 -2.88 14.06
CA GLY A 341 20.67 -2.27 12.94
C GLY A 341 20.65 -0.75 13.00
N HIS A 342 19.46 -0.18 13.08
CA HIS A 342 19.25 1.26 13.21
C HIS A 342 19.89 1.83 14.47
N TYR A 343 19.79 1.14 15.61
CA TYR A 343 20.47 1.54 16.84
C TYR A 343 21.99 1.70 16.67
N LEU A 344 22.59 0.79 15.92
CA LEU A 344 24.03 0.76 15.67
C LEU A 344 24.45 1.72 14.54
N GLY A 345 23.51 2.37 13.86
CA GLY A 345 23.77 3.24 12.71
C GLY A 345 24.29 2.48 11.49
N LEU A 346 23.88 1.22 11.32
CA LEU A 346 24.29 0.36 10.22
C LEU A 346 23.38 0.57 9.02
N ASP A 347 23.97 0.62 7.83
CA ASP A 347 23.22 0.47 6.58
C ASP A 347 22.97 -1.01 6.26
N GLU A 348 22.20 -1.28 5.22
CA GLU A 348 21.77 -2.63 4.82
C GLU A 348 22.97 -3.54 4.45
N ASP A 349 24.00 -2.97 3.81
CA ASP A 349 25.26 -3.66 3.50
C ASP A 349 26.04 -4.03 4.78
N ASP A 350 26.02 -3.16 5.79
CA ASP A 350 26.60 -3.43 7.11
C ASP A 350 25.83 -4.50 7.88
N LEU A 351 24.50 -4.58 7.72
CA LEU A 351 23.67 -5.65 8.28
C LEU A 351 24.05 -7.00 7.69
N GLU A 352 24.18 -7.12 6.37
CA GLU A 352 24.63 -8.35 5.71
C GLU A 352 26.00 -8.80 6.24
N ARG A 353 26.96 -7.87 6.32
CA ARG A 353 28.32 -8.17 6.78
C ARG A 353 28.38 -8.66 8.22
N LEU A 354 27.45 -8.21 9.06
CA LEU A 354 27.37 -8.58 10.48
C LEU A 354 26.45 -9.79 10.73
N GLY A 355 25.85 -10.37 9.68
CA GLY A 355 24.93 -11.50 9.78
C GLY A 355 23.57 -11.10 10.36
N LEU A 356 23.16 -9.86 10.13
CA LEU A 356 21.90 -9.26 10.56
C LEU A 356 20.90 -9.08 9.41
N ALA A 357 21.33 -9.23 8.15
CA ALA A 357 20.43 -9.31 7.00
C ALA A 357 19.85 -10.72 6.82
#